data_AF-A0A2W1AKI4-F1
#
_entry.id   AF-A0A2W1AKI4-F1
#
_cell.length_a   1.000
_cell.length_b   1.000
_cell.length_c   1.000
_cell.angle_alpha   90.00
_cell.angle_beta   90.00
_cell.angle_gamma   90.00
#
_symmetry.space_group_name_H-M   'P 1'
#
loop_
_entity.id
_entity.type
_entity.pdbx_description
1 polymer ?
#
loop_
_entity_poly.entity_id
_entity_poly.type
_entity_poly.pdbx_seq_one_letter_code
_entity_poly.pdbx_strand_id
1 'polypeptide(L)'
;MLSEFELYLGSVERRLHLRPEQERDILVELRDHLQERADDYRQQGMNPKLAFKQAVEDMGVPDDVARRMYDIHSGNSWRDAILAATPHLTLALLFAMHLWTRTAWVVVIVGMLALVSLQGWRRTKSMWLYPWLSYTLAIPILSSLAAMGAVAYGVWSLVQNGHAPLGIPYYILFGLYAPFALYITASMASKVVRRDWLLASLTATPLPVLMGWLLYIQDEGRGFGESPQQIGQTDGSTALVFLALAITTAVFLRVSQRLFRILLLITATPILSFFAYLTFIGSPGLLTLIVIIALCAVLLLGPALLDARASQSSPTGPPAFSRQ
;
A
#
# COMPACT_ATOMS: atom_id res chain seq x y z
N MET A 1 4.99 45.44 -13.51
CA MET A 1 5.69 44.88 -12.32
C MET A 1 5.08 43.55 -11.93
N LEU A 2 3.76 43.46 -11.64
CA LEU A 2 3.06 42.17 -11.50
C LEU A 2 3.11 41.26 -12.75
N SER A 3 3.26 41.85 -13.94
CA SER A 3 3.24 41.12 -15.21
C SER A 3 4.40 40.15 -15.43
N GLU A 4 5.65 40.48 -15.05
CA GLU A 4 6.80 39.58 -15.24
C GLU A 4 6.78 38.40 -14.27
N PHE A 5 6.26 38.63 -13.07
CA PHE A 5 6.08 37.62 -12.05
C PHE A 5 5.06 36.55 -12.47
N GLU A 6 3.90 37.01 -12.95
CA GLU A 6 2.86 36.13 -13.49
C GLU A 6 3.30 35.48 -14.81
N LEU A 7 4.19 36.11 -15.60
CA LEU A 7 4.79 35.48 -16.78
C LEU A 7 5.78 34.37 -16.41
N TYR A 8 6.60 34.57 -15.37
CA TYR A 8 7.53 33.55 -14.87
C TYR A 8 6.74 32.38 -14.26
N LEU A 9 5.82 32.65 -13.33
CA LEU A 9 4.98 31.63 -12.72
C LEU A 9 4.10 30.92 -13.75
N GLY A 10 3.51 31.64 -14.70
CA GLY A 10 2.75 31.03 -15.80
C GLY A 10 3.62 30.21 -16.77
N SER A 11 4.94 30.43 -16.78
CA SER A 11 5.90 29.58 -17.51
C SER A 11 6.26 28.33 -16.71
N VAL A 12 6.38 28.45 -15.38
CA VAL A 12 6.56 27.32 -14.46
C VAL A 12 5.30 26.43 -14.45
N GLU A 13 4.11 27.02 -14.27
CA GLU A 13 2.79 26.37 -14.28
C GLU A 13 2.61 25.49 -15.52
N ARG A 14 2.81 26.06 -16.73
CA ARG A 14 2.69 25.31 -18.00
C ARG A 14 3.59 24.08 -18.09
N ARG A 15 4.62 23.97 -17.24
CA ARG A 15 5.61 22.90 -17.20
C ARG A 15 5.49 22.04 -15.94
N LEU A 16 4.72 22.50 -14.95
CA LEU A 16 4.48 21.83 -13.68
C LEU A 16 3.36 20.80 -13.89
N HIS A 17 3.66 19.67 -14.54
CA HIS A 17 2.68 18.63 -14.87
C HIS A 17 2.19 17.83 -13.63
N LEU A 18 1.69 18.52 -12.60
CA LEU A 18 1.21 17.97 -11.34
C LEU A 18 -0.32 18.00 -11.27
N ARG A 19 -0.90 17.58 -10.14
CA ARG A 19 -2.34 17.69 -9.91
C ARG A 19 -2.69 19.16 -9.65
N PRO A 20 -3.90 19.63 -10.06
CA PRO A 20 -4.27 21.04 -9.94
C PRO A 20 -4.14 21.62 -8.52
N GLU A 21 -4.43 20.81 -7.49
CA GLU A 21 -4.30 21.22 -6.08
C GLU A 21 -2.83 21.42 -5.68
N GLN A 22 -1.95 20.47 -6.05
CA GLN A 22 -0.52 20.54 -5.75
C GLN A 22 0.17 21.65 -6.55
N GLU A 23 -0.22 21.81 -7.82
CA GLU A 23 0.28 22.87 -8.67
C GLU A 23 -0.06 24.25 -8.10
N ARG A 24 -1.29 24.44 -7.63
CA ARG A 24 -1.70 25.69 -7.00
C ARG A 24 -0.94 25.98 -5.70
N ASP A 25 -0.75 24.98 -4.85
CA ASP A 25 0.03 25.13 -3.61
C ASP A 25 1.48 25.52 -3.89
N ILE A 26 2.12 24.84 -4.86
CA ILE A 26 3.50 25.15 -5.28
C ILE A 26 3.61 26.54 -5.88
N LEU A 27 2.63 26.97 -6.70
CA LEU A 27 2.64 28.30 -7.29
C LEU A 27 2.42 29.41 -6.24
N VAL A 28 1.71 29.12 -5.16
CA VAL A 28 1.58 30.04 -4.01
C VAL A 28 2.91 30.11 -3.25
N GLU A 29 3.54 28.98 -2.96
CA GLU A 29 4.84 28.94 -2.26
C GLU A 29 5.95 29.64 -3.06
N LEU A 30 6.03 29.37 -4.38
CA LEU A 30 6.99 30.02 -5.26
C LEU A 30 6.75 31.52 -5.35
N ARG A 31 5.48 31.95 -5.34
CA ARG A 31 5.11 33.36 -5.30
C ARG A 31 5.61 34.01 -4.02
N ASP A 32 5.29 33.43 -2.88
CA ASP A 32 5.67 33.98 -1.58
C ASP A 32 7.20 34.07 -1.46
N HIS A 33 7.93 33.05 -1.92
CA HIS A 33 9.40 33.05 -1.89
C HIS A 33 10.04 34.10 -2.81
N LEU A 34 9.53 34.26 -4.04
CA LEU A 34 10.03 35.29 -4.94
C LEU A 34 9.76 36.70 -4.39
N GLN A 35 8.61 36.89 -3.75
CA GLN A 35 8.24 38.16 -3.16
C GLN A 35 9.11 38.51 -1.96
N GLU A 36 9.36 37.54 -1.08
CA GLU A 36 10.30 37.66 0.04
C GLU A 36 11.70 38.06 -0.44
N ARG A 37 12.24 37.35 -1.45
CA ARG A 37 13.55 37.66 -2.05
C ARG A 37 13.62 39.05 -2.67
N ALA A 38 12.58 39.48 -3.37
CA ALA A 38 12.55 40.81 -3.95
C ALA A 38 12.51 41.90 -2.87
N ASP A 39 11.79 41.67 -1.78
CA ASP A 39 11.74 42.60 -0.66
C ASP A 39 13.06 42.66 0.12
N ASP A 40 13.79 41.55 0.25
CA ASP A 40 15.15 41.54 0.79
C ASP A 40 16.10 42.43 -0.01
N TYR A 41 16.07 42.32 -1.35
CA TYR A 41 16.89 43.18 -2.22
C TYR A 41 16.50 44.66 -2.12
N ARG A 42 15.21 44.96 -1.94
CA ARG A 42 14.75 46.33 -1.71
C ARG A 42 15.25 46.88 -0.37
N GLN A 43 15.25 46.08 0.68
CA GLN A 43 15.78 46.46 2.00
C GLN A 43 17.28 46.75 1.94
N GLN A 44 18.01 46.10 1.03
CA GLN A 44 19.41 46.37 0.74
C GLN A 44 19.64 47.63 -0.13
N GLY A 45 18.58 48.41 -0.40
CA GLY A 45 18.64 49.66 -1.15
C GLY A 45 18.57 49.49 -2.67
N MET A 46 18.29 48.28 -3.17
CA MET A 46 18.17 48.04 -4.61
C MET A 46 16.86 48.63 -5.15
N ASN A 47 16.90 49.21 -6.35
CA ASN A 47 15.70 49.74 -7.01
C ASN A 47 14.66 48.61 -7.18
N PRO A 48 13.36 48.87 -6.95
CA PRO A 48 12.32 47.86 -7.09
C PRO A 48 12.43 47.02 -8.36
N LYS A 49 12.64 47.64 -9.54
CA LYS A 49 12.74 46.91 -10.81
C LYS A 49 13.96 45.98 -10.88
N LEU A 50 15.09 46.39 -10.30
CA LEU A 50 16.31 45.58 -10.29
C LEU A 50 16.22 44.46 -9.26
N ALA A 51 15.65 44.73 -8.08
CA ALA A 51 15.40 43.74 -7.04
C ALA A 51 14.56 42.56 -7.56
N PHE A 52 13.52 42.85 -8.36
CA PHE A 52 12.69 41.82 -8.97
C PHE A 52 13.43 41.00 -10.01
N LYS A 53 14.16 41.67 -10.91
CA LYS A 53 14.94 40.99 -11.95
C LYS A 53 15.97 40.06 -11.31
N GLN A 54 16.62 40.53 -10.25
CA GLN A 54 17.58 39.74 -9.49
C GLN A 54 16.91 38.55 -8.79
N ALA A 55 15.74 38.72 -8.16
CA ALA A 55 15.02 37.62 -7.53
C ALA A 55 14.62 36.51 -8.53
N VAL A 56 14.23 36.89 -9.74
CA VAL A 56 13.92 35.92 -10.82
C VAL A 56 15.19 35.25 -11.35
N GLU A 57 16.28 36.00 -11.54
CA GLU A 57 17.57 35.44 -11.97
C GLU A 57 18.13 34.44 -10.94
N ASP A 58 18.00 34.74 -9.65
CA ASP A 58 18.44 33.87 -8.55
C ASP A 58 17.61 32.58 -8.43
N MET A 59 16.30 32.68 -8.72
CA MET A 59 15.41 31.52 -8.75
C MET A 59 15.79 30.55 -9.89
N GLY A 60 16.35 31.10 -10.97
CA GLY A 60 16.86 30.34 -12.09
C GLY A 60 15.82 30.07 -13.19
N VAL A 61 16.19 29.23 -14.14
CA VAL A 61 15.39 28.98 -15.35
C VAL A 61 14.08 28.28 -14.98
N PRO A 62 12.91 28.72 -15.52
CA PRO A 62 11.62 28.12 -15.21
C PRO A 62 11.55 26.60 -15.42
N ASP A 63 12.28 26.07 -16.42
CA ASP A 63 12.39 24.64 -16.68
C ASP A 63 13.00 23.86 -15.51
N ASP A 64 14.10 24.35 -14.95
CA ASP A 64 14.80 23.68 -13.87
C ASP A 64 14.00 23.74 -12.57
N VAL A 65 13.34 24.87 -12.31
CA VAL A 65 12.46 25.03 -11.15
C VAL A 65 11.24 24.13 -11.27
N ALA A 66 10.56 24.13 -12.42
CA ALA A 66 9.43 23.25 -12.67
C ALA A 66 9.84 21.78 -12.53
N ARG A 67 11.01 21.38 -13.04
CA ARG A 67 11.52 20.01 -12.92
C ARG A 67 11.84 19.62 -11.49
N ARG A 68 12.51 20.47 -10.70
CA ARG A 68 12.81 20.19 -9.28
C ARG A 68 11.54 20.11 -8.45
N MET A 69 10.60 21.03 -8.67
CA MET A 69 9.32 21.02 -7.99
C MET A 69 8.50 19.80 -8.37
N TYR A 70 8.50 19.42 -9.65
CA TYR A 70 7.92 18.17 -10.11
C TYR A 70 8.58 16.96 -9.46
N ASP A 71 9.91 16.87 -9.40
CA ASP A 71 10.61 15.71 -8.83
C ASP A 71 10.35 15.56 -7.32
N ILE A 72 10.27 16.67 -6.59
CA ILE A 72 9.98 16.69 -5.16
C ILE A 72 8.51 16.32 -4.88
N HIS A 73 7.58 16.78 -5.73
CA HIS A 73 6.14 16.67 -5.46
C HIS A 73 5.42 15.56 -6.25
N SER A 74 6.04 14.98 -7.28
CA SER A 74 5.42 13.95 -8.13
C SER A 74 5.29 12.59 -7.47
N GLY A 75 5.96 12.33 -6.33
CA GLY A 75 5.84 11.06 -5.59
C GLY A 75 6.24 9.81 -6.40
N ASN A 76 6.89 9.98 -7.55
CA ASN A 76 7.19 8.92 -8.53
C ASN A 76 8.69 8.56 -8.57
N SER A 77 9.41 8.79 -7.47
CA SER A 77 10.84 8.53 -7.40
C SER A 77 11.12 7.03 -7.57
N TRP A 78 12.11 6.68 -8.39
CA TRP A 78 12.53 5.28 -8.56
C TRP A 78 12.94 4.62 -7.23
N ARG A 79 13.44 5.42 -6.29
CA ARG A 79 13.77 4.96 -4.94
C ARG A 79 12.53 4.43 -4.21
N ASP A 80 11.43 5.17 -4.25
CA ASP A 80 10.19 4.75 -3.60
C ASP A 80 9.61 3.48 -4.25
N ALA A 81 9.67 3.38 -5.58
CA ALA A 81 9.22 2.18 -6.30
C ALA A 81 10.06 0.94 -5.95
N ILE A 82 11.39 1.06 -5.87
CA ILE A 82 12.29 -0.03 -5.50
C ILE A 82 12.07 -0.44 -4.04
N LEU A 83 11.99 0.52 -3.12
CA LEU A 83 11.73 0.26 -1.70
C LEU A 83 10.36 -0.39 -1.48
N ALA A 84 9.35 0.00 -2.24
CA ALA A 84 8.01 -0.58 -2.21
C ALA A 84 7.95 -2.01 -2.77
N ALA A 85 8.76 -2.30 -3.79
CA ALA A 85 8.87 -3.63 -4.39
C ALA A 85 9.70 -4.60 -3.54
N THR A 86 10.61 -4.08 -2.70
CA THR A 86 11.54 -4.85 -1.85
C THR A 86 10.89 -6.02 -1.10
N PRO A 87 9.79 -5.86 -0.33
CA PRO A 87 9.24 -6.98 0.44
C PRO A 87 8.74 -8.13 -0.45
N HIS A 88 8.23 -7.81 -1.65
CA HIS A 88 7.85 -8.79 -2.65
C HIS A 88 9.07 -9.51 -3.24
N LEU A 89 10.13 -8.76 -3.57
CA LEU A 89 11.38 -9.34 -4.09
C LEU A 89 12.07 -10.24 -3.05
N THR A 90 12.05 -9.85 -1.77
CA THR A 90 12.58 -10.67 -0.68
C THR A 90 11.83 -11.99 -0.56
N LEU A 91 10.50 -11.97 -0.67
CA LEU A 91 9.71 -13.21 -0.68
C LEU A 91 9.93 -14.03 -1.95
N ALA A 92 10.02 -13.39 -3.12
CA ALA A 92 10.36 -14.09 -4.36
C ALA A 92 11.69 -14.83 -4.24
N LEU A 93 12.70 -14.20 -3.63
CA LEU A 93 14.00 -14.82 -3.38
C LEU A 93 13.93 -15.95 -2.35
N LEU A 94 13.15 -15.76 -1.27
CA LEU A 94 12.92 -16.78 -0.24
C LEU A 94 12.37 -18.08 -0.86
N PHE A 95 11.41 -17.97 -1.79
CA PHE A 95 10.87 -19.11 -2.52
C PHE A 95 11.84 -19.64 -3.59
N ALA A 96 12.45 -18.77 -4.40
CA ALA A 96 13.37 -19.19 -5.46
C ALA A 96 14.57 -19.96 -4.94
N MET A 97 15.04 -19.64 -3.73
CA MET A 97 16.16 -20.34 -3.06
C MET A 97 15.70 -21.48 -2.15
N HIS A 98 14.41 -21.83 -2.14
CA HIS A 98 13.83 -22.84 -1.25
C HIS A 98 14.17 -22.58 0.25
N LEU A 99 14.36 -21.31 0.63
CA LEU A 99 14.72 -20.93 2.01
C LEU A 99 13.51 -20.95 2.95
N TRP A 100 12.29 -20.94 2.41
CA TRP A 100 11.05 -20.86 3.19
C TRP A 100 10.80 -22.09 4.07
N THR A 101 11.41 -23.23 3.75
CA THR A 101 11.34 -24.44 4.58
C THR A 101 12.17 -24.34 5.87
N ARG A 102 13.15 -23.42 5.91
CA ARG A 102 13.98 -23.18 7.09
C ARG A 102 13.33 -22.12 7.98
N THR A 103 12.78 -22.55 9.12
CA THR A 103 12.08 -21.69 10.09
C THR A 103 12.92 -20.47 10.50
N ALA A 104 14.24 -20.61 10.67
CA ALA A 104 15.13 -19.51 11.02
C ALA A 104 15.07 -18.36 10.00
N TRP A 105 15.06 -18.65 8.70
CA TRP A 105 14.98 -17.64 7.65
C TRP A 105 13.61 -16.98 7.57
N VAL A 106 12.55 -17.76 7.74
CA VAL A 106 11.17 -17.23 7.81
C VAL A 106 11.03 -16.24 8.97
N VAL A 107 11.53 -16.60 10.16
CA VAL A 107 11.48 -15.72 11.35
C VAL A 107 12.28 -14.43 11.11
N VAL A 108 13.48 -14.53 10.53
CA VAL A 108 14.29 -13.34 10.21
C VAL A 108 13.59 -12.41 9.22
N ILE A 109 13.03 -12.95 8.13
CA ILE A 109 12.34 -12.13 7.11
C ILE A 109 11.07 -11.52 7.68
N VAL A 110 10.24 -12.29 8.37
CA VAL A 110 9.02 -11.77 9.01
C VAL A 110 9.35 -10.69 10.03
N GLY A 111 10.38 -10.91 10.86
CA GLY A 111 10.88 -9.92 11.81
C GLY A 111 11.34 -8.64 11.13
N MET A 112 12.11 -8.75 10.03
CA MET A 112 12.54 -7.61 9.23
C MET A 112 11.35 -6.82 8.64
N LEU A 113 10.41 -7.52 8.00
CA LEU A 113 9.21 -6.90 7.42
C LEU A 113 8.39 -6.15 8.48
N ALA A 114 8.20 -6.76 9.65
CA ALA A 114 7.50 -6.15 10.77
C ALA A 114 8.25 -4.93 11.33
N LEU A 115 9.57 -5.03 11.52
CA LEU A 115 10.39 -3.93 12.05
C LEU A 115 10.38 -2.71 11.12
N VAL A 116 10.61 -2.92 9.83
CA VAL A 116 10.59 -1.83 8.83
C VAL A 116 9.20 -1.20 8.75
N SER A 117 8.14 -2.01 8.75
CA SER A 117 6.76 -1.51 8.75
C SER A 117 6.46 -0.67 9.99
N LEU A 118 6.87 -1.14 11.17
CA LEU A 118 6.60 -0.46 12.43
C LEU A 118 7.40 0.84 12.56
N GLN A 119 8.68 0.82 12.16
CA GLN A 119 9.52 2.02 12.14
C GLN A 119 9.01 3.05 11.15
N GLY A 120 8.65 2.61 9.94
CA GLY A 120 8.10 3.48 8.90
C GLY A 120 6.76 4.08 9.31
N TRP A 121 5.86 3.27 9.89
CA TRP A 121 4.58 3.75 10.40
C TRP A 121 4.73 4.82 11.49
N ARG A 122 5.75 4.72 12.34
CA ARG A 122 6.04 5.72 13.37
C ARG A 122 6.66 7.01 12.82
N ARG A 123 7.38 6.96 11.69
CA ARG A 123 8.24 8.06 11.25
C ARG A 123 7.76 8.83 10.02
N THR A 124 6.93 8.29 9.12
CA THR A 124 6.73 8.94 7.81
C THR A 124 5.35 8.76 7.16
N LYS A 125 4.97 9.73 6.31
CA LYS A 125 3.82 9.71 5.39
C LYS A 125 4.15 9.09 4.00
N SER A 126 5.28 8.41 3.83
CA SER A 126 5.73 8.01 2.49
C SER A 126 4.92 6.85 1.89
N MET A 127 4.77 6.84 0.57
CA MET A 127 3.96 5.86 -0.16
C MET A 127 4.62 4.47 -0.28
N TRP A 128 5.95 4.38 -0.15
CA TRP A 128 6.65 3.11 -0.30
C TRP A 128 6.43 2.13 0.85
N LEU A 129 5.93 2.59 2.00
CA LEU A 129 5.68 1.77 3.19
C LEU A 129 4.42 0.90 3.10
N TYR A 130 3.51 1.20 2.17
CA TYR A 130 2.24 0.50 2.06
C TYR A 130 2.39 -0.99 1.74
N PRO A 131 3.20 -1.39 0.74
CA PRO A 131 3.54 -2.79 0.54
C PRO A 131 4.11 -3.50 1.77
N TRP A 132 4.89 -2.81 2.61
CA TRP A 132 5.43 -3.41 3.83
C TRP A 132 4.32 -3.68 4.86
N LEU A 133 3.39 -2.73 4.99
CA LEU A 133 2.19 -2.90 5.82
C LEU A 133 1.35 -4.09 5.39
N SER A 134 1.26 -4.40 4.08
CA SER A 134 0.49 -5.55 3.59
C SER A 134 0.88 -6.85 4.28
N TYR A 135 2.18 -7.12 4.40
CA TYR A 135 2.70 -8.34 5.01
C TYR A 135 2.54 -8.35 6.52
N THR A 136 2.74 -7.19 7.17
CA THR A 136 2.54 -7.07 8.61
C THR A 136 1.07 -7.21 9.00
N LEU A 137 0.13 -6.76 8.16
CA LEU A 137 -1.31 -6.92 8.36
C LEU A 137 -1.82 -8.30 7.94
N ALA A 138 -1.19 -8.94 6.95
CA ALA A 138 -1.54 -10.29 6.53
C ALA A 138 -1.44 -11.28 7.69
N ILE A 139 -0.38 -11.18 8.50
CA ILE A 139 -0.15 -12.08 9.64
C ILE A 139 -1.33 -12.09 10.61
N PRO A 140 -1.76 -10.96 11.23
CA PRO A 140 -2.88 -10.94 12.15
C PRO A 140 -4.22 -11.28 11.47
N ILE A 141 -4.43 -10.91 10.19
CA ILE A 141 -5.66 -11.27 9.46
C ILE A 141 -5.76 -12.78 9.30
N LEU A 142 -4.72 -13.40 8.74
CA LEU A 142 -4.72 -14.82 8.41
C LEU A 142 -4.72 -15.70 9.67
N SER A 143 -3.94 -15.32 10.69
CA SER A 143 -3.93 -16.02 11.98
C SER A 143 -5.26 -15.87 12.73
N SER A 144 -5.93 -14.72 12.66
CA SER A 144 -7.28 -14.56 13.24
C SER A 144 -8.29 -15.44 12.51
N LEU A 145 -8.23 -15.50 11.17
CA LEU A 145 -9.11 -16.36 10.38
C LEU A 145 -8.89 -17.84 10.73
N ALA A 146 -7.63 -18.28 10.84
CA ALA A 146 -7.28 -19.63 11.28
C ALA A 146 -7.77 -19.92 12.71
N ALA A 147 -7.59 -18.97 13.63
CA ALA A 147 -8.08 -19.09 15.00
C ALA A 147 -9.62 -19.20 15.06
N MET A 148 -10.34 -18.41 14.26
CA MET A 148 -11.79 -18.52 14.13
C MET A 148 -12.22 -19.87 13.55
N GLY A 149 -11.51 -20.36 12.53
CA GLY A 149 -11.74 -21.70 11.97
C GLY A 149 -11.53 -22.80 13.01
N ALA A 150 -10.46 -22.71 13.81
CA ALA A 150 -10.18 -23.66 14.89
C ALA A 150 -11.27 -23.65 15.97
N VAL A 151 -11.75 -22.46 16.36
CA VAL A 151 -12.87 -22.32 17.31
C VAL A 151 -14.16 -22.91 16.73
N ALA A 152 -14.49 -22.59 15.48
CA ALA A 152 -15.69 -23.11 14.82
C ALA A 152 -15.66 -24.65 14.72
N TYR A 153 -14.51 -25.22 14.30
CA TYR A 153 -14.31 -26.66 14.26
C TYR A 153 -14.37 -27.31 15.65
N GLY A 154 -13.80 -26.66 16.67
CA GLY A 154 -13.86 -27.13 18.05
C GLY A 154 -15.28 -27.18 18.61
N VAL A 155 -16.06 -26.13 18.38
CA VAL A 155 -17.49 -26.08 18.77
C VAL A 155 -18.26 -27.16 18.03
N TRP A 156 -18.05 -27.30 16.73
CA TRP A 156 -18.70 -28.33 15.92
C TRP A 156 -18.38 -29.75 16.41
N SER A 157 -17.10 -30.05 16.69
CA SER A 157 -16.68 -31.33 17.24
C SER A 157 -17.24 -31.60 18.63
N LEU A 158 -17.36 -30.57 19.47
CA LEU A 158 -17.97 -30.71 20.80
C LEU A 158 -19.47 -31.03 20.71
N VAL A 159 -20.17 -30.44 19.73
CA VAL A 159 -21.59 -30.71 19.46
C VAL A 159 -21.80 -32.12 18.89
N GLN A 160 -20.94 -32.58 17.97
CA GLN A 160 -21.11 -33.90 17.34
C GLN A 160 -20.54 -35.07 18.14
N ASN A 161 -19.33 -34.91 18.69
CA ASN A 161 -18.54 -36.00 19.27
C ASN A 161 -18.45 -35.93 20.80
N GLY A 162 -18.99 -34.88 21.42
CA GLY A 162 -18.98 -34.68 22.88
C GLY A 162 -17.61 -34.30 23.46
N HIS A 163 -16.56 -34.25 22.64
CA HIS A 163 -15.22 -33.82 23.04
C HIS A 163 -14.61 -32.85 22.02
N ALA A 164 -13.90 -31.85 22.54
CA ALA A 164 -13.14 -30.94 21.71
C ALA A 164 -11.74 -31.52 21.43
N PRO A 165 -11.19 -31.35 20.21
CA PRO A 165 -9.87 -31.85 19.85
C PRO A 165 -8.73 -31.11 20.58
N LEU A 166 -8.97 -29.88 21.04
CA LEU A 166 -8.02 -29.08 21.82
C LEU A 166 -8.55 -28.86 23.24
N GLY A 167 -7.65 -28.52 24.17
CA GLY A 167 -8.06 -28.11 25.52
C GLY A 167 -8.83 -26.79 25.53
N ILE A 168 -9.78 -26.65 26.47
CA ILE A 168 -10.59 -25.42 26.70
C ILE A 168 -9.74 -24.13 26.72
N PRO A 169 -8.54 -24.08 27.34
CA PRO A 169 -7.72 -22.87 27.35
C PRO A 169 -7.35 -22.34 25.96
N TYR A 170 -7.16 -23.21 24.97
CA TYR A 170 -6.82 -22.80 23.60
C TYR A 170 -8.00 -22.10 22.92
N TYR A 171 -9.23 -22.57 23.14
CA TYR A 171 -10.42 -21.92 22.58
C TYR A 171 -10.69 -20.55 23.19
N ILE A 172 -10.46 -20.39 24.50
CA ILE A 172 -10.53 -19.08 25.17
C ILE A 172 -9.46 -18.15 24.58
N LEU A 173 -8.22 -18.63 24.44
CA LEU A 173 -7.12 -17.87 23.86
C LEU A 173 -7.44 -17.42 22.44
N PHE A 174 -7.89 -18.32 21.56
CA PHE A 174 -8.28 -17.99 20.18
C PHE A 174 -9.48 -17.04 20.12
N GLY A 175 -10.47 -17.25 20.98
CA GLY A 175 -11.66 -16.41 21.08
C GLY A 175 -11.37 -14.98 21.50
N LEU A 176 -10.34 -14.75 22.34
CA LEU A 176 -9.88 -13.40 22.70
C LEU A 176 -8.91 -12.83 21.66
N TYR A 177 -8.01 -13.66 21.13
CA TYR A 177 -6.98 -13.25 20.19
C TYR A 177 -7.57 -12.74 18.87
N ALA A 178 -8.47 -13.50 18.25
CA ALA A 178 -9.02 -13.18 16.92
C ALA A 178 -9.70 -11.79 16.86
N PRO A 179 -10.68 -11.45 17.74
CA PRO A 179 -11.30 -10.13 17.68
C PRO A 179 -10.31 -9.01 18.02
N PHE A 180 -9.37 -9.24 18.94
CA PHE A 180 -8.36 -8.24 19.29
C PHE A 180 -7.42 -7.94 18.11
N ALA A 181 -6.91 -8.97 17.44
CA ALA A 181 -6.03 -8.83 16.28
C ALA A 181 -6.76 -8.22 15.08
N LEU A 182 -8.02 -8.61 14.83
CA LEU A 182 -8.86 -7.98 13.80
C LEU A 182 -9.16 -6.52 14.13
N TYR A 183 -9.40 -6.17 15.39
CA TYR A 183 -9.62 -4.79 15.81
C TYR A 183 -8.39 -3.92 15.53
N ILE A 184 -7.19 -4.38 15.90
CA ILE A 184 -5.94 -3.67 15.61
C ILE A 184 -5.77 -3.49 14.10
N THR A 185 -5.91 -4.57 13.34
CA THR A 185 -5.79 -4.54 11.87
C THR A 185 -6.79 -3.58 11.25
N ALA A 186 -8.06 -3.64 11.65
CA ALA A 186 -9.11 -2.75 11.15
C ALA A 186 -8.84 -1.29 11.50
N SER A 187 -8.32 -1.01 12.70
CA SER A 187 -7.94 0.34 13.10
C SER A 187 -6.80 0.91 12.25
N MET A 188 -5.80 0.08 11.91
CA MET A 188 -4.69 0.46 11.04
C MET A 188 -5.16 0.62 9.59
N ALA A 189 -5.91 -0.34 9.06
CA ALA A 189 -6.48 -0.28 7.73
C ALA A 189 -7.38 0.96 7.55
N SER A 190 -8.20 1.31 8.55
CA SER A 190 -9.03 2.52 8.51
C SER A 190 -8.20 3.81 8.38
N LYS A 191 -7.03 3.88 9.03
CA LYS A 191 -6.11 5.01 8.86
C LYS A 191 -5.51 5.08 7.46
N VAL A 192 -5.23 3.92 6.86
CA VAL A 192 -4.74 3.84 5.47
C VAL A 192 -5.81 4.28 4.48
N VAL A 193 -7.04 3.77 4.61
CA VAL A 193 -8.19 4.09 3.76
C VAL A 193 -8.50 5.59 3.78
N ARG A 194 -8.51 6.20 4.97
CA ARG A 194 -8.73 7.66 5.12
C ARG A 194 -7.69 8.52 4.42
N ARG A 195 -6.52 7.98 4.09
CA ARG A 195 -5.46 8.72 3.41
C ARG A 195 -5.59 8.61 1.89
N ASP A 196 -5.74 7.40 1.38
CA ASP A 196 -6.01 7.11 -0.02
C ASP A 196 -6.52 5.66 -0.14
N TRP A 197 -7.76 5.49 -0.60
CA TRP A 197 -8.33 4.17 -0.78
C TRP A 197 -7.56 3.31 -1.79
N LEU A 198 -6.88 3.91 -2.77
CA LEU A 198 -6.07 3.15 -3.75
C LEU A 198 -4.83 2.52 -3.13
N LEU A 199 -4.20 3.22 -2.19
CA LEU A 199 -3.07 2.68 -1.43
C LEU A 199 -3.54 1.55 -0.51
N ALA A 200 -4.75 1.67 0.06
CA ALA A 200 -5.36 0.58 0.81
C ALA A 200 -5.60 -0.66 -0.07
N SER A 201 -6.15 -0.48 -1.27
CA SER A 201 -6.35 -1.58 -2.22
C SER A 201 -5.03 -2.24 -2.63
N LEU A 202 -3.96 -1.45 -2.84
CA LEU A 202 -2.61 -1.98 -3.09
C LEU A 202 -2.09 -2.80 -1.90
N THR A 203 -2.32 -2.35 -0.65
CA THR A 203 -1.92 -3.13 0.53
C THR A 203 -2.69 -4.43 0.69
N ALA A 204 -3.88 -4.53 0.12
CA ALA A 204 -4.67 -5.74 0.17
C ALA A 204 -4.29 -6.75 -0.94
N THR A 205 -3.61 -6.32 -2.00
CA THR A 205 -3.29 -7.14 -3.18
C THR A 205 -2.54 -8.44 -2.85
N PRO A 206 -1.56 -8.49 -1.93
CA PRO A 206 -0.88 -9.75 -1.60
C PRO A 206 -1.73 -10.73 -0.78
N LEU A 207 -2.84 -10.29 -0.16
CA LEU A 207 -3.60 -11.12 0.79
C LEU A 207 -4.18 -12.40 0.18
N PRO A 208 -4.84 -12.40 -0.99
CA PRO A 208 -5.37 -13.63 -1.58
C PRO A 208 -4.28 -14.64 -1.93
N VAL A 209 -3.11 -14.16 -2.38
CA VAL A 209 -1.96 -15.01 -2.69
C VAL A 209 -1.43 -15.67 -1.41
N LEU A 210 -1.23 -14.89 -0.35
CA LEU A 210 -0.79 -15.40 0.95
C LEU A 210 -1.80 -16.35 1.58
N MET A 211 -3.10 -16.08 1.40
CA MET A 211 -4.18 -16.95 1.85
C MET A 211 -4.13 -18.30 1.12
N GLY A 212 -3.97 -18.29 -0.21
CA GLY A 212 -3.82 -19.52 -1.00
C GLY A 212 -2.61 -20.35 -0.57
N TRP A 213 -1.47 -19.70 -0.33
CA TRP A 213 -0.26 -20.36 0.18
C TRP A 213 -0.46 -20.98 1.56
N LEU A 214 -1.15 -20.27 2.47
CA LEU A 214 -1.44 -20.78 3.82
C LEU A 214 -2.36 -22.02 3.77
N LEU A 215 -3.38 -22.00 2.91
CA LEU A 215 -4.28 -23.15 2.72
C LEU A 215 -3.52 -24.37 2.19
N TYR A 216 -2.60 -24.16 1.26
CA TYR A 216 -1.72 -25.22 0.75
C TYR A 216 -0.85 -25.87 1.83
N ILE A 217 -0.33 -25.08 2.78
CA ILE A 217 0.41 -25.63 3.93
C ILE A 217 -0.51 -26.45 4.85
N GLN A 218 -1.75 -25.99 5.06
CA GLN A 218 -2.70 -26.64 5.96
C GLN A 218 -3.24 -27.97 5.42
N ASP A 219 -3.66 -28.00 4.16
CA ASP A 219 -4.32 -29.16 3.54
C ASP A 219 -3.39 -30.38 3.45
N GLU A 220 -2.11 -30.12 3.21
CA GLU A 220 -1.13 -31.17 2.96
C GLU A 220 -0.57 -31.81 4.25
N GLY A 221 -0.97 -31.37 5.45
CA GLY A 221 -0.38 -31.83 6.71
C GLY A 221 1.13 -31.57 6.83
N ARG A 222 1.69 -30.78 5.88
CA ARG A 222 3.11 -30.51 5.64
C ARG A 222 3.69 -29.52 6.66
N GLY A 223 3.54 -29.83 7.95
CA GLY A 223 4.24 -29.12 9.01
C GLY A 223 5.74 -29.39 8.89
N PHE A 224 6.52 -28.41 8.42
CA PHE A 224 7.98 -28.23 8.51
C PHE A 224 8.94 -29.47 8.45
N GLY A 225 8.48 -30.67 8.05
CA GLY A 225 9.14 -31.92 8.46
C GLY A 225 9.04 -33.13 7.52
N GLU A 226 8.44 -33.06 6.33
CA GLU A 226 8.44 -34.18 5.36
C GLU A 226 8.97 -33.81 3.96
N SER A 227 9.17 -34.84 3.12
CA SER A 227 10.23 -35.00 2.10
C SER A 227 10.53 -33.81 1.13
N PRO A 228 11.82 -33.46 0.89
CA PRO A 228 12.23 -32.30 0.08
C PRO A 228 11.82 -32.30 -1.41
N GLN A 229 11.50 -33.46 -1.99
CA GLN A 229 11.40 -33.62 -3.45
C GLN A 229 10.05 -33.21 -4.05
N GLN A 230 8.95 -33.24 -3.28
CA GLN A 230 7.64 -32.74 -3.74
C GLN A 230 7.46 -31.24 -3.45
N ILE A 231 8.14 -30.71 -2.43
CA ILE A 231 8.03 -29.30 -2.00
C ILE A 231 8.68 -28.34 -3.02
N GLY A 232 9.75 -28.76 -3.69
CA GLY A 232 10.47 -27.91 -4.65
C GLY A 232 9.74 -27.61 -5.97
N GLN A 233 8.65 -28.31 -6.29
CA GLN A 233 7.98 -28.14 -7.59
C GLN A 233 7.17 -26.85 -7.70
N THR A 234 6.67 -26.30 -6.59
CA THR A 234 5.82 -25.10 -6.57
C THR A 234 6.62 -23.81 -6.28
N ASP A 235 7.87 -23.93 -5.86
CA ASP A 235 8.73 -22.80 -5.47
C ASP A 235 8.97 -21.82 -6.60
N GLY A 236 9.30 -22.32 -7.80
CA GLY A 236 9.57 -21.48 -8.97
C GLY A 236 8.34 -20.65 -9.35
N SER A 237 7.18 -21.29 -9.42
CA SER A 237 5.91 -20.63 -9.72
C SER A 237 5.53 -19.62 -8.63
N THR A 238 5.76 -19.94 -7.36
CA THR A 238 5.50 -19.02 -6.24
C THR A 238 6.42 -17.81 -6.28
N ALA A 239 7.70 -18.00 -6.59
CA ALA A 239 8.66 -16.92 -6.78
C ALA A 239 8.23 -15.98 -7.92
N LEU A 240 7.71 -16.52 -9.03
CA LEU A 240 7.19 -15.73 -10.14
C LEU A 240 5.95 -14.91 -9.74
N VAL A 241 5.05 -15.43 -8.90
CA VAL A 241 3.90 -14.65 -8.38
C VAL A 241 4.38 -13.45 -7.57
N PHE A 242 5.35 -13.65 -6.66
CA PHE A 242 5.89 -12.55 -5.87
C PHE A 242 6.70 -11.56 -6.70
N LEU A 243 7.42 -12.04 -7.72
CA LEU A 243 8.08 -11.16 -8.69
C LEU A 243 7.07 -10.32 -9.46
N ALA A 244 5.96 -10.92 -9.90
CA ALA A 244 4.90 -10.19 -10.58
C ALA A 244 4.23 -9.15 -9.66
N LEU A 245 3.99 -9.48 -8.37
CA LEU A 245 3.54 -8.50 -7.37
C LEU A 245 4.53 -7.34 -7.19
N ALA A 246 5.84 -7.62 -7.22
CA ALA A 246 6.88 -6.60 -7.15
C ALA A 246 6.79 -5.64 -8.35
N ILE A 247 6.62 -6.19 -9.55
CA ILE A 247 6.44 -5.41 -10.79
C ILE A 247 5.16 -4.60 -10.73
N THR A 248 4.03 -5.20 -10.35
CA THR A 248 2.73 -4.50 -10.19
C THR A 248 2.86 -3.32 -9.22
N THR A 249 3.53 -3.52 -8.10
CA THR A 249 3.77 -2.47 -7.09
C THR A 249 4.64 -1.35 -7.64
N ALA A 250 5.73 -1.68 -8.32
CA ALA A 250 6.61 -0.68 -8.93
C ALA A 250 5.89 0.12 -10.03
N VAL A 251 5.15 -0.54 -10.91
CA VAL A 251 4.35 0.12 -11.96
C VAL A 251 3.27 1.01 -11.35
N PHE A 252 2.55 0.52 -10.33
CA PHE A 252 1.52 1.29 -9.64
C PHE A 252 2.06 2.62 -9.10
N LEU A 253 3.24 2.61 -8.49
CA LEU A 253 3.88 3.81 -7.95
C LEU A 253 4.50 4.70 -9.03
N ARG A 254 4.82 4.16 -10.22
CA ARG A 254 5.39 4.94 -11.33
C ARG A 254 4.33 5.65 -12.18
N VAL A 255 3.14 5.07 -12.26
CA VAL A 255 2.04 5.63 -13.04
C VAL A 255 1.45 6.83 -12.29
N SER A 256 1.43 8.02 -12.90
CA SER A 256 0.80 9.22 -12.29
C SER A 256 -0.72 9.22 -12.40
N GLN A 257 -1.26 8.59 -13.46
CA GLN A 257 -2.69 8.61 -13.76
C GLN A 257 -3.49 7.64 -12.88
N ARG A 258 -4.50 8.17 -12.18
CA ARG A 258 -5.33 7.41 -11.25
C ARG A 258 -6.11 6.26 -11.93
N LEU A 259 -6.60 6.48 -13.15
CA LEU A 259 -7.35 5.47 -13.90
C LEU A 259 -6.49 4.25 -14.24
N PHE A 260 -5.24 4.46 -14.67
CA PHE A 260 -4.33 3.36 -14.93
C PHE A 260 -3.98 2.58 -13.67
N ARG A 261 -3.84 3.24 -12.51
CA ARG A 261 -3.66 2.56 -11.22
C ARG A 261 -4.85 1.65 -10.88
N ILE A 262 -6.07 2.12 -11.12
CA ILE A 262 -7.31 1.35 -10.91
C ILE A 262 -7.34 0.14 -11.85
N LEU A 263 -7.13 0.36 -13.15
CA LEU A 263 -7.12 -0.71 -14.17
C LEU A 263 -6.06 -1.76 -13.86
N LEU A 264 -4.87 -1.32 -13.45
CA LEU A 264 -3.77 -2.19 -13.04
C LEU A 264 -4.19 -3.09 -11.87
N LEU A 265 -4.79 -2.53 -10.80
CA LEU A 265 -5.19 -3.31 -9.63
C LEU A 265 -6.34 -4.28 -9.92
N ILE A 266 -7.36 -3.84 -10.66
CA ILE A 266 -8.51 -4.66 -11.06
C ILE A 266 -8.07 -5.84 -11.93
N THR A 267 -7.03 -5.65 -12.74
CA THR A 267 -6.53 -6.70 -13.63
C THR A 267 -5.52 -7.61 -12.94
N ALA A 268 -4.50 -7.02 -12.28
CA ALA A 268 -3.41 -7.78 -11.69
C ALA A 268 -3.86 -8.63 -10.49
N THR A 269 -4.72 -8.10 -9.61
CA THR A 269 -5.08 -8.82 -8.37
C THR A 269 -5.78 -10.15 -8.65
N PRO A 270 -6.83 -10.22 -9.50
CA PRO A 270 -7.48 -11.49 -9.82
C PRO A 270 -6.57 -12.44 -10.61
N ILE A 271 -5.77 -11.92 -11.56
CA ILE A 271 -4.85 -12.75 -12.36
C ILE A 271 -3.81 -13.42 -11.46
N LEU A 272 -3.19 -12.65 -10.56
CA LEU A 272 -2.17 -13.18 -9.64
C LEU A 272 -2.80 -14.14 -8.63
N SER A 273 -4.01 -13.86 -8.14
CA SER A 273 -4.74 -14.74 -7.23
C SER A 273 -5.13 -16.06 -7.90
N PHE A 274 -5.58 -16.01 -9.16
CA PHE A 274 -5.89 -17.20 -9.95
C PHE A 274 -4.64 -18.03 -10.23
N PHE A 275 -3.54 -17.40 -10.63
CA PHE A 275 -2.29 -18.11 -10.88
C PHE A 275 -1.70 -18.73 -9.60
N ALA A 276 -1.80 -18.01 -8.47
CA ALA A 276 -1.44 -18.54 -7.16
C ALA A 276 -2.29 -19.76 -6.80
N TYR A 277 -3.61 -19.70 -7.00
CA TYR A 277 -4.50 -20.84 -6.76
C TYR A 277 -4.11 -22.06 -7.62
N LEU A 278 -3.86 -21.85 -8.91
CA LEU A 278 -3.41 -22.91 -9.82
C LEU A 278 -2.10 -23.56 -9.35
N THR A 279 -1.19 -22.75 -8.81
CA THR A 279 0.11 -23.21 -8.31
C THR A 279 -0.04 -24.04 -7.03
N PHE A 280 -0.93 -23.62 -6.13
CA PHE A 280 -1.02 -24.16 -4.77
C PHE A 280 -1.99 -25.33 -4.66
N ILE A 281 -3.18 -25.20 -5.23
CA ILE A 281 -4.30 -26.13 -5.02
C ILE A 281 -4.61 -26.91 -6.30
N GLY A 282 -4.24 -26.37 -7.46
CA GLY A 282 -4.50 -26.95 -8.77
C GLY A 282 -5.69 -26.29 -9.48
N SER A 283 -6.38 -27.02 -10.36
CA SER A 283 -7.43 -26.45 -11.22
C SER A 283 -8.67 -26.03 -10.41
N PRO A 284 -9.06 -24.74 -10.38
CA PRO A 284 -10.25 -24.30 -9.69
C PRO A 284 -11.51 -24.72 -10.46
N GLY A 285 -12.52 -25.19 -9.73
CA GLY A 285 -13.88 -25.24 -10.25
C GLY A 285 -14.48 -23.84 -10.42
N LEU A 286 -15.62 -23.76 -11.12
CA LEU A 286 -16.32 -22.49 -11.39
C LEU A 286 -16.73 -21.75 -10.10
N LEU A 287 -17.16 -22.48 -9.06
CA LEU A 287 -17.51 -21.89 -7.77
C LEU A 287 -16.28 -21.23 -7.12
N THR A 288 -15.13 -21.92 -7.12
CA THR A 288 -13.90 -21.38 -6.53
C THR A 288 -13.43 -20.13 -7.27
N LEU A 289 -13.56 -20.10 -8.60
CA LEU A 289 -13.30 -18.90 -9.39
C LEU A 289 -14.18 -17.73 -8.97
N ILE A 290 -15.49 -17.95 -8.81
CA ILE A 290 -16.42 -16.92 -8.33
C ILE A 290 -16.00 -16.41 -6.95
N VAL A 291 -15.60 -17.31 -6.04
CA VAL A 291 -15.15 -16.93 -4.69
C VAL A 291 -13.86 -16.11 -4.74
N ILE A 292 -12.87 -16.50 -5.54
CA ILE A 292 -11.61 -15.74 -5.71
C ILE A 292 -11.91 -14.34 -6.26
N ILE A 293 -12.75 -14.25 -7.29
CA ILE A 293 -13.12 -12.97 -7.90
C ILE A 293 -13.87 -12.10 -6.90
N ALA A 294 -14.85 -12.66 -6.18
CA ALA A 294 -15.60 -11.95 -5.15
C ALA A 294 -14.68 -11.45 -4.03
N LEU A 295 -13.73 -12.28 -3.57
CA LEU A 295 -12.74 -11.90 -2.58
C LEU A 295 -11.86 -10.74 -3.07
N CYS A 296 -11.35 -10.82 -4.30
CA CYS A 296 -10.58 -9.74 -4.91
C CYS A 296 -11.41 -8.46 -5.03
N ALA A 297 -12.66 -8.55 -5.45
CA ALA A 297 -13.56 -7.40 -5.56
C ALA A 297 -13.81 -6.74 -4.20
N VAL A 298 -14.05 -7.53 -3.14
CA VAL A 298 -14.22 -7.01 -1.77
C VAL A 298 -12.94 -6.32 -1.29
N LEU A 299 -11.77 -6.89 -1.52
CA LEU A 299 -10.49 -6.32 -1.09
C LEU A 299 -10.14 -5.03 -1.86
N LEU A 300 -10.46 -4.98 -3.15
CA LEU A 300 -10.18 -3.81 -4.00
C LEU A 300 -11.18 -2.67 -3.81
N LEU A 301 -12.48 -2.99 -3.70
CA LEU A 301 -13.57 -2.01 -3.61
C LEU A 301 -13.95 -1.65 -2.16
N GLY A 302 -13.63 -2.52 -1.19
CA GLY A 302 -13.91 -2.28 0.23
C GLY A 302 -13.38 -0.92 0.72
N PRO A 303 -12.10 -0.58 0.45
CA PRO A 303 -11.57 0.74 0.76
C PRO A 303 -12.36 1.90 0.13
N ALA A 304 -12.75 1.78 -1.14
CA ALA A 304 -13.49 2.83 -1.85
C ALA A 304 -14.89 3.05 -1.24
N LEU A 305 -15.57 1.96 -0.85
CA LEU A 305 -16.88 2.03 -0.19
C LEU A 305 -16.79 2.68 1.20
N LEU A 306 -15.73 2.41 1.95
CA LEU A 306 -15.49 3.02 3.26
C LEU A 306 -15.20 4.52 3.15
N ASP A 307 -14.43 4.93 2.13
CA ASP A 307 -14.16 6.34 1.84
C ASP A 307 -15.43 7.10 1.43
N ALA A 308 -16.27 6.50 0.57
CA ALA A 308 -17.57 7.05 0.19
C ALA A 308 -18.53 7.24 1.39
N ARG A 309 -18.50 6.34 2.37
CA ARG A 309 -19.29 6.48 3.61
C ARG A 309 -18.73 7.54 4.56
N ALA A 310 -17.40 7.66 4.64
CA ALA A 310 -16.74 8.66 5.49
C ALA A 310 -16.99 10.09 4.99
N SER A 311 -17.02 10.29 3.66
CA SER A 311 -17.37 11.57 3.04
C SER A 311 -18.84 11.94 3.22
N GLN A 312 -19.78 10.99 3.14
CA GLN A 312 -21.21 11.24 3.38
C GLN A 312 -21.55 11.55 4.84
N SER A 313 -20.79 11.02 5.80
CA SER A 313 -21.00 11.23 7.24
C SER A 313 -20.34 12.50 7.79
N SER A 314 -19.60 13.23 6.96
CA SER A 314 -19.16 14.60 7.25
C SER A 314 -20.19 15.56 6.64
N PRO A 315 -21.24 15.98 7.38
CA PRO A 315 -22.16 16.96 6.84
C PRO A 315 -21.37 18.22 6.57
N THR A 316 -21.39 18.68 5.32
CA THR A 316 -21.09 20.06 4.96
C THR A 316 -21.88 20.95 5.92
N GLY A 317 -21.19 21.53 6.90
CA GLY A 317 -21.72 22.67 7.64
C GLY A 317 -22.09 23.75 6.61
N PRO A 318 -23.24 24.43 6.77
CA PRO A 318 -23.66 25.43 5.81
C PRO A 318 -22.59 26.52 5.65
N PRO A 319 -22.43 27.11 4.46
CA PRO A 319 -21.49 28.20 4.27
C PRO A 319 -21.86 29.33 5.23
N ALA A 320 -20.94 29.69 6.12
CA ALA A 320 -21.06 30.87 6.96
C ALA A 320 -20.96 32.12 6.06
N PHE A 321 -22.07 32.48 5.42
CA PHE A 321 -22.27 33.81 4.87
C PHE A 321 -22.65 34.77 6.00
N SER A 322 -21.86 35.84 6.12
CA SER A 322 -22.12 37.12 6.81
C SER A 322 -22.13 37.15 8.34
N ARG A 323 -21.20 37.92 8.92
CA ARG A 323 -21.44 39.27 9.50
C ARG A 323 -20.17 39.79 10.18
N GLN A 324 -19.44 40.70 9.53
CA GLN A 324 -19.37 42.15 9.80
C GLN A 324 -18.26 42.75 8.94
#